data_AF-A0A8V1A7M6-F1
#
_entry.id   AF-A0A8V1A7M6-F1
#
_cell.length_a   1.000
_cell.length_b   1.000
_cell.length_c   1.000
_cell.angle_alpha   90.00
_cell.angle_beta   90.00
_cell.angle_gamma   90.00
#
_symmetry.space_group_name_H-M   'P 1'
#
loop_
_entity.id
_entity.type
_entity.pdbx_description
1 polymer ?
#
loop_
_entity_poly.entity_id
_entity_poly.type
_entity_poly.pdbx_seq_one_letter_code
_entity_poly.pdbx_strand_id
1 'polypeptide(L)'
;MNDPYIVITALEEASIYGNVQQVVQYCVSSERTAVLLKIMDFTPNDLQKVLVFTNSVDEVEMVHKALESNSIFAFKMHKEMEFNFKDFLEHWTKSDSSGSRVVLVLTDDCMQFLEITDASCVIHFSFPSSPTIFGQRLYNMSDNFHNVIKDSSDQDHQQARSVIMLTENNECHTVGILRYLEHAEADIPPGLGGVLEAEEKKKFARPLCTYLKMFGSCKNRTVCPDRHQINLQIDMLQNMPSKTIQTSGYVTVLPLHIVNATNYFGRIVDKHKDQYTILAEEINEYFKETSNRVAAQKVEKLALYGFCEETVFHRVQVVETSSKEENFNIKIKYIDEGRTSQVQSSQLLHLPAKFQHLPPQALEFVVCRVKPIDNDTEWNPRVTRYIHQKIERKPHEARVVLTLGNTVWIDPMVRVTRLSDLKIYVNEYSVRAEILSTGLGTDNPEHISQLERLYEHARVLSHMKNLEPLSIKEDAVSPRNVSELQNVSLQENSSENCNSSKVIMGNDPCDGVAQTKEAEDSSLHPQKCFYPEIKWFENEEAVTVKVLIARIADYKCEFSKEKVIFSACSEGKLYSVDMELYQCILKEESACVIKDKEAIILLRKEKKGAWCKLLKNKVLKSCIALLQ
;
A
#
# COMPACT_ATOMS: atom_id res chain seq x y z
N MET A 1 -19.11 25.10 -18.83
CA MET A 1 -18.19 25.37 -17.70
C MET A 1 -17.49 24.04 -17.44
N ASN A 2 -16.27 23.86 -17.94
CA ASN A 2 -15.71 22.53 -18.22
C ASN A 2 -14.30 22.33 -17.64
N ASP A 3 -13.93 23.08 -16.60
CA ASP A 3 -12.69 22.86 -15.86
C ASP A 3 -12.98 22.05 -14.58
N PRO A 4 -12.19 21.00 -14.26
CA PRO A 4 -12.29 20.28 -13.01
C PRO A 4 -11.63 21.09 -11.89
N TYR A 5 -12.33 21.26 -10.76
CA TYR A 5 -11.80 21.91 -9.58
C TYR A 5 -11.11 20.89 -8.67
N ILE A 6 -9.88 21.17 -8.27
CA ILE A 6 -9.18 20.48 -7.17
C ILE A 6 -9.48 21.26 -5.90
N VAL A 7 -9.94 20.57 -4.85
CA VAL A 7 -10.21 21.17 -3.53
C VAL A 7 -9.39 20.43 -2.50
N ILE A 8 -8.38 21.11 -1.93
CA ILE A 8 -7.51 20.57 -0.89
C ILE A 8 -7.92 21.20 0.44
N THR A 9 -8.32 20.36 1.41
CA THR A 9 -8.83 20.82 2.72
C THR A 9 -7.80 20.74 3.85
N ALA A 10 -6.68 20.05 3.63
CA ALA A 10 -5.52 20.04 4.50
C ALA A 10 -4.50 21.07 3.98
N LEU A 11 -4.13 22.05 4.80
CA LEU A 11 -3.28 23.17 4.38
C LEU A 11 -1.82 22.73 4.19
N GLU A 12 -1.39 21.72 4.95
CA GLU A 12 -0.12 21.03 4.77
C GLU A 12 -0.02 20.33 3.40
N GLU A 13 -1.09 19.67 2.95
CA GLU A 13 -1.16 19.04 1.62
C GLU A 13 -1.22 20.11 0.50
N ALA A 14 -1.87 21.25 0.76
CA ALA A 14 -1.91 22.37 -0.18
C ALA A 14 -0.51 22.96 -0.42
N SER A 15 0.34 23.00 0.61
CA SER A 15 1.74 23.44 0.46
C SER A 15 2.60 22.48 -0.38
N ILE A 16 2.34 21.17 -0.30
CA ILE A 16 3.01 20.16 -1.14
C ILE A 16 2.54 20.30 -2.59
N TYR A 17 1.23 20.43 -2.82
CA TYR A 17 0.68 20.70 -4.16
C TYR A 17 1.21 22.01 -4.76
N GLY A 18 1.41 23.03 -3.92
CA GLY A 18 2.02 24.32 -4.25
C GLY A 18 3.54 24.30 -4.45
N ASN A 19 4.19 23.12 -4.37
CA ASN A 19 5.63 22.93 -4.53
C ASN A 19 6.50 23.70 -3.52
N VAL A 20 6.03 23.88 -2.28
CA VAL A 20 6.82 24.53 -1.20
C VAL A 20 7.97 23.61 -0.78
N GLN A 21 9.21 24.12 -0.85
CA GLN A 21 10.40 23.38 -0.43
C GLN A 21 10.39 23.10 1.07
N GLN A 22 10.42 21.83 1.48
CA GLN A 22 10.49 21.42 2.88
C GLN A 22 11.94 21.14 3.27
N VAL A 23 12.45 21.83 4.30
CA VAL A 23 13.84 21.68 4.78
C VAL A 23 13.85 21.44 6.28
N VAL A 24 14.50 20.36 6.73
CA VAL A 24 14.75 20.10 8.17
C VAL A 24 16.16 20.52 8.55
N GLN A 25 16.29 21.25 9.66
CA GLN A 25 17.56 21.61 10.29
C GLN A 25 17.63 21.03 11.70
N TYR A 26 18.60 20.14 11.93
CA TYR A 26 18.90 19.58 13.25
C TYR A 26 19.80 20.51 14.05
N CYS A 27 19.47 20.74 15.32
CA CYS A 27 20.24 21.56 16.25
C CYS A 27 19.88 21.18 17.69
N VAL A 28 20.80 21.32 18.64
CA VAL A 28 20.42 21.22 20.06
C VAL A 28 19.65 22.47 20.49
N SER A 29 18.77 22.37 21.49
CA SER A 29 17.88 23.49 21.87
C SER A 29 18.61 24.80 22.19
N SER A 30 19.85 24.71 22.70
CA SER A 30 20.74 25.85 23.00
C SER A 30 21.36 26.51 21.76
N GLU A 31 21.40 25.83 20.63
CA GLU A 31 22.01 26.31 19.38
C GLU A 31 20.99 26.87 18.38
N ARG A 32 19.68 26.65 18.59
CA ARG A 32 18.60 27.12 17.69
C ARG A 32 18.78 28.55 17.20
N THR A 33 19.17 29.46 18.09
CA THR A 33 19.38 30.89 17.75
C THR A 33 20.56 31.10 16.80
N ALA A 34 21.67 30.37 16.96
CA ALA A 34 22.80 30.42 16.03
C ALA A 34 22.45 29.76 14.69
N VAL A 35 21.63 28.71 14.71
CA VAL A 35 21.12 28.05 13.50
C VAL A 35 20.10 28.92 12.77
N LEU A 36 19.29 29.72 13.48
CA LEU A 36 18.41 30.73 12.88
C LEU A 36 19.22 31.78 12.12
N LEU A 37 20.22 32.37 12.76
CA LEU A 37 21.10 33.35 12.13
C LEU A 37 21.75 32.77 10.87
N LYS A 38 22.30 31.56 10.98
CA LYS A 38 22.83 30.82 9.82
C LYS A 38 21.79 30.59 8.71
N ILE A 39 20.53 30.30 9.05
CA ILE A 39 19.46 30.19 8.04
C ILE A 39 19.23 31.56 7.38
N MET A 40 19.21 32.66 8.14
CA MET A 40 19.05 34.00 7.57
C MET A 40 20.20 34.39 6.63
N ASP A 41 21.44 34.05 6.98
CA ASP A 41 22.64 34.29 6.17
C ASP A 41 22.62 33.50 4.85
N PHE A 42 22.21 32.22 4.90
CA PHE A 42 22.16 31.31 3.74
C PHE A 42 20.77 31.20 3.10
N THR A 43 19.85 32.10 3.42
CA THR A 43 18.56 32.25 2.73
C THR A 43 18.77 33.11 1.48
N PRO A 44 18.39 32.65 0.26
CA PRO A 44 18.53 33.42 -0.97
C PRO A 44 17.95 34.83 -0.86
N ASN A 45 18.60 35.82 -1.47
CA ASN A 45 18.17 37.24 -1.42
C ASN A 45 16.74 37.43 -1.97
N ASP A 46 16.30 36.53 -2.83
CA ASP A 46 14.94 36.42 -3.38
C ASP A 46 13.86 36.17 -2.31
N LEU A 47 14.20 35.43 -1.25
CA LEU A 47 13.28 35.17 -0.13
C LEU A 47 13.28 36.37 0.83
N GLN A 48 12.49 37.39 0.46
CA GLN A 48 12.41 38.68 1.14
C GLN A 48 11.36 38.74 2.26
N LYS A 49 10.37 37.84 2.31
CA LYS A 49 9.26 37.86 3.28
C LYS A 49 9.34 36.64 4.19
N VAL A 50 9.82 36.82 5.42
CA VAL A 50 10.15 35.72 6.34
C VAL A 50 9.31 35.77 7.62
N LEU A 51 8.60 34.68 7.92
CA LEU A 51 7.90 34.47 9.19
C LEU A 51 8.66 33.48 10.08
N VAL A 52 8.86 33.81 11.36
CA VAL A 52 9.60 32.98 12.33
C VAL A 52 8.70 32.62 13.51
N PHE A 53 8.15 31.41 13.47
CA PHE A 53 7.16 30.93 14.44
C PHE A 53 7.80 30.30 15.67
N THR A 54 7.35 30.78 16.83
CA THR A 54 7.76 30.38 18.18
C THR A 54 6.55 29.92 18.99
N ASN A 55 6.77 29.28 20.15
CA ASN A 55 5.69 28.72 20.96
C ASN A 55 5.46 29.50 22.28
N SER A 56 6.21 30.58 22.53
CA SER A 56 6.13 31.35 23.78
C SER A 56 6.63 32.80 23.62
N VAL A 57 6.18 33.69 24.51
CA VAL A 57 6.58 35.11 24.54
C VAL A 57 8.09 35.26 24.77
N ASP A 58 8.66 34.48 25.67
CA ASP A 58 10.11 34.48 25.96
C ASP A 58 10.95 34.13 24.73
N GLU A 59 10.46 33.21 23.87
CA GLU A 59 11.11 32.87 22.61
C GLU A 59 11.02 33.99 21.59
N VAL A 60 9.88 34.70 21.48
CA VAL A 60 9.76 35.89 20.59
C VAL A 60 10.78 36.95 20.96
N GLU A 61 10.88 37.29 22.25
CA GLU A 61 11.83 38.29 22.74
C GLU A 61 13.30 37.86 22.58
N MET A 62 13.61 36.58 22.88
CA MET A 62 14.95 36.01 22.67
C MET A 62 15.35 36.05 21.19
N VAL A 63 14.46 35.64 20.28
CA VAL A 63 14.73 35.57 18.85
C VAL A 63 14.84 36.96 18.24
N HIS A 64 13.91 37.88 18.54
CA HIS A 64 13.99 39.26 18.08
C HIS A 64 15.30 39.93 18.50
N LYS A 65 15.66 39.83 19.78
CA LYS A 65 16.92 40.39 20.30
C LYS A 65 18.15 39.80 19.63
N ALA A 66 18.13 38.52 19.27
CA ALA A 66 19.24 37.88 18.57
C ALA A 66 19.37 38.36 17.12
N LEU A 67 18.26 38.55 16.40
CA LEU A 67 18.25 39.12 15.05
C LEU A 67 18.76 40.58 15.08
N GLU A 68 18.22 41.39 15.98
CA GLU A 68 18.64 42.78 16.23
C GLU A 68 20.14 42.89 16.55
N SER A 69 20.66 42.00 17.42
CA SER A 69 22.09 41.95 17.78
C SER A 69 23.02 41.59 16.61
N ASN A 70 22.48 41.04 15.53
CA ASN A 70 23.21 40.70 14.30
C ASN A 70 22.82 41.64 13.13
N SER A 71 22.25 42.82 13.42
CA SER A 71 21.82 43.83 12.44
C SER A 71 20.73 43.36 11.45
N ILE A 72 19.99 42.29 11.78
CA ILE A 72 18.82 41.85 11.00
C ILE A 72 17.61 42.59 11.56
N PHE A 73 17.01 43.47 10.75
CA PHE A 73 15.77 44.16 11.10
C PHE A 73 14.60 43.17 11.12
N ALA A 74 13.89 43.10 12.23
CA ALA A 74 12.77 42.20 12.44
C ALA A 74 11.67 42.89 13.24
N PHE A 75 10.42 42.57 12.91
CA PHE A 75 9.26 42.85 13.75
C PHE A 75 9.03 41.69 14.72
N LYS A 76 8.30 41.94 15.81
CA LYS A 76 7.84 40.92 16.75
C LYS A 76 6.36 41.10 17.10
N MET A 77 5.65 40.00 17.33
CA MET A 77 4.23 40.00 17.70
C MET A 77 3.88 38.83 18.61
N HIS A 78 3.16 39.08 19.70
CA HIS A 78 2.58 38.06 20.58
C HIS A 78 1.35 38.65 21.29
N LYS A 79 0.43 37.80 21.77
CA LYS A 79 -0.82 38.14 22.50
C LYS A 79 -0.74 39.20 23.64
N GLU A 80 0.45 39.58 24.10
CA GLU A 80 0.68 40.48 25.25
C GLU A 80 1.23 41.86 24.82
N MET A 81 1.31 42.14 23.51
CA MET A 81 1.89 43.35 22.93
C MET A 81 0.86 44.14 22.09
N GLU A 82 0.83 45.46 22.25
CA GLU A 82 0.18 46.36 21.29
C GLU A 82 1.03 46.46 20.01
N PHE A 83 0.71 45.67 19.00
CA PHE A 83 1.43 45.62 17.74
C PHE A 83 0.91 46.70 16.76
N ASN A 84 1.79 47.58 16.27
CA ASN A 84 1.43 48.51 15.19
C ASN A 84 1.42 47.78 13.84
N PHE A 85 0.34 47.04 13.59
CA PHE A 85 0.10 46.31 12.35
C PHE A 85 0.19 47.19 11.11
N LYS A 86 -0.14 48.49 11.20
CA LYS A 86 -0.07 49.39 10.05
C LYS A 86 1.37 49.66 9.62
N ASP A 87 2.25 49.99 10.56
CA ASP A 87 3.67 50.23 10.25
C ASP A 87 4.32 48.95 9.71
N PHE A 88 3.98 47.78 10.28
CA PHE A 88 4.41 46.48 9.76
C PHE A 88 3.96 46.25 8.32
N LEU A 89 2.65 46.37 8.04
CA LEU A 89 2.08 46.13 6.72
C LEU A 89 2.65 47.11 5.67
N GLU A 90 2.93 48.35 6.08
CA GLU A 90 3.63 49.34 5.26
C GLU A 90 5.10 48.99 4.94
N HIS A 91 5.77 48.11 5.70
CA HIS A 91 7.09 47.57 5.33
C HIS A 91 6.96 46.29 4.51
N TRP A 92 6.06 45.39 4.92
CA TRP A 92 5.78 44.11 4.25
C TRP A 92 5.34 44.30 2.79
N THR A 93 4.47 45.29 2.51
CA THR A 93 4.02 45.61 1.14
C THR A 93 5.04 46.38 0.30
N LYS A 94 6.11 46.92 0.91
CA LYS A 94 7.16 47.68 0.20
C LYS A 94 8.42 46.85 -0.09
N SER A 95 8.61 45.68 0.54
CA SER A 95 9.79 44.82 0.39
C SER A 95 10.14 44.60 -1.09
N ASP A 96 9.12 44.24 -1.87
CA ASP A 96 9.22 43.78 -3.27
C ASP A 96 9.77 44.86 -4.22
N SER A 97 9.71 46.12 -3.80
CA SER A 97 10.28 47.27 -4.53
C SER A 97 11.70 47.67 -4.08
N SER A 98 12.18 47.10 -2.98
CA SER A 98 13.35 47.57 -2.22
C SER A 98 14.49 46.55 -2.10
N GLY A 99 14.22 45.27 -2.38
CA GLY A 99 15.18 44.17 -2.16
C GLY A 99 15.52 43.92 -0.68
N SER A 100 14.83 44.60 0.25
CA SER A 100 15.11 44.53 1.68
C SER A 100 14.26 43.46 2.34
N ARG A 101 14.92 42.47 2.95
CA ARG A 101 14.25 41.36 3.65
C ARG A 101 13.51 41.86 4.90
N VAL A 102 12.21 41.56 4.98
CA VAL A 102 11.35 41.81 6.13
C VAL A 102 11.16 40.50 6.90
N VAL A 103 11.35 40.56 8.22
CA VAL A 103 11.21 39.41 9.12
C VAL A 103 10.15 39.73 10.16
N LEU A 104 9.26 38.78 10.47
CA LEU A 104 8.33 38.85 11.60
C LEU A 104 8.49 37.62 12.49
N VAL A 105 8.79 37.85 13.78
CA VAL A 105 8.86 36.82 14.82
C VAL A 105 7.54 36.78 15.57
N LEU A 106 6.89 35.62 15.65
CA LEU A 106 5.53 35.54 16.22
C LEU A 106 5.20 34.23 16.94
N THR A 107 4.13 34.27 17.74
CA THR A 107 3.46 33.09 18.30
C THR A 107 2.22 32.69 17.48
N ASP A 108 1.81 31.42 17.57
CA ASP A 108 0.70 30.87 16.77
C ASP A 108 -0.63 31.61 16.94
N ASP A 109 -0.92 32.08 18.16
CA ASP A 109 -2.11 32.86 18.50
C ASP A 109 -2.26 34.17 17.70
N CYS A 110 -1.17 34.67 17.10
CA CYS A 110 -1.18 35.91 16.33
C CYS A 110 -1.53 35.71 14.84
N MET A 111 -1.46 34.48 14.29
CA MET A 111 -1.75 34.21 12.87
C MET A 111 -3.14 34.71 12.45
N GLN A 112 -4.14 34.56 13.31
CA GLN A 112 -5.53 34.94 13.04
C GLN A 112 -5.79 36.46 12.89
N PHE A 113 -4.79 37.30 13.16
CA PHE A 113 -4.84 38.76 12.95
C PHE A 113 -3.98 39.20 11.76
N LEU A 114 -3.26 38.27 11.13
CA LEU A 114 -2.33 38.50 10.05
C LEU A 114 -2.89 37.84 8.79
N GLU A 115 -3.61 38.61 7.97
CA GLU A 115 -4.06 38.19 6.64
C GLU A 115 -2.88 38.17 5.63
N ILE A 116 -1.80 37.47 6.00
CA ILE A 116 -0.58 37.28 5.21
C ILE A 116 -0.73 35.97 4.44
N THR A 117 -0.57 36.04 3.12
CA THR A 117 -0.62 34.90 2.19
C THR A 117 0.57 34.86 1.24
N ASP A 118 1.42 35.89 1.25
CA ASP A 118 2.51 36.15 0.31
C ASP A 118 3.91 35.96 0.94
N ALA A 119 4.02 35.33 2.12
CA ALA A 119 5.33 35.01 2.70
C ALA A 119 6.09 34.04 1.79
N SER A 120 7.40 34.26 1.62
CA SER A 120 8.25 33.41 0.79
C SER A 120 9.12 32.45 1.61
N CYS A 121 9.27 32.68 2.92
CA CYS A 121 9.88 31.72 3.84
C CYS A 121 9.12 31.64 5.18
N VAL A 122 8.86 30.42 5.66
CA VAL A 122 8.29 30.13 6.98
C VAL A 122 9.28 29.27 7.77
N ILE A 123 9.75 29.79 8.90
CA ILE A 123 10.69 29.12 9.80
C ILE A 123 9.95 28.68 11.06
N HIS A 124 9.88 27.37 11.28
CA HIS A 124 9.36 26.77 12.51
C HIS A 124 10.49 26.67 13.54
N PHE A 125 10.82 27.80 14.18
CA PHE A 125 11.87 27.90 15.21
C PHE A 125 11.51 27.08 16.46
N SER A 126 10.22 27.04 16.79
CA SER A 126 9.64 26.13 17.78
C SER A 126 8.64 25.20 17.08
N PHE A 127 8.70 23.91 17.40
CA PHE A 127 7.92 22.90 16.66
C PHE A 127 6.40 23.09 16.90
N PRO A 128 5.55 23.07 15.85
CA PRO A 128 4.11 23.32 15.99
C PRO A 128 3.42 22.25 16.86
N SER A 129 2.51 22.68 17.72
CA SER A 129 1.82 21.79 18.68
C SER A 129 0.74 20.90 18.05
N SER A 130 0.38 21.11 16.78
CA SER A 130 -0.53 20.23 16.03
C SER A 130 -0.28 20.30 14.51
N PRO A 131 -0.69 19.26 13.73
CA PRO A 131 -0.65 19.32 12.27
C PRO A 131 -1.49 20.47 11.69
N THR A 132 -2.62 20.81 12.32
CA THR A 132 -3.47 21.94 11.90
C THR A 132 -2.71 23.27 12.02
N ILE A 133 -1.96 23.49 13.11
CA ILE A 133 -1.12 24.68 13.28
C ILE A 133 0.05 24.66 12.29
N PHE A 134 0.65 23.50 12.02
CA PHE A 134 1.67 23.37 10.98
C PHE A 134 1.15 23.79 9.60
N GLY A 135 -0.01 23.28 9.18
CA GLY A 135 -0.68 23.68 7.94
C GLY A 135 -1.07 25.16 7.91
N GLN A 136 -1.55 25.72 9.03
CA GLN A 136 -1.84 27.15 9.14
C GLN A 136 -0.59 28.01 8.96
N ARG A 137 0.54 27.67 9.61
CA ARG A 137 1.82 28.35 9.40
C ARG A 137 2.23 28.33 7.93
N LEU A 138 2.11 27.18 7.26
CA LEU A 138 2.44 27.02 5.83
C LEU A 138 1.49 27.79 4.89
N TYR A 139 0.22 27.96 5.26
CA TYR A 139 -0.77 28.70 4.47
C TYR A 139 -0.46 30.20 4.35
N ASN A 140 0.40 30.75 5.21
CA ASN A 140 0.90 32.14 5.06
C ASN A 140 1.74 32.35 3.78
N MET A 141 2.02 31.28 3.02
CA MET A 141 2.72 31.29 1.73
C MET A 141 1.81 30.95 0.53
N SER A 142 0.48 30.93 0.70
CA SER A 142 -0.47 30.42 -0.29
C SER A 142 -0.43 31.10 -1.67
N ASP A 143 -0.04 32.37 -1.74
CA ASP A 143 0.06 33.12 -3.01
C ASP A 143 1.31 32.72 -3.80
N ASN A 144 2.28 32.08 -3.13
CA ASN A 144 3.48 31.50 -3.71
C ASN A 144 3.32 29.97 -3.95
N PHE A 145 2.09 29.44 -3.98
CA PHE A 145 1.80 28.04 -4.32
C PHE A 145 1.69 27.88 -5.86
N HIS A 146 2.69 27.24 -6.47
CA HIS A 146 2.76 27.05 -7.92
C HIS A 146 1.99 25.81 -8.41
N ASN A 147 1.48 25.82 -9.63
CA ASN A 147 0.69 24.72 -10.17
C ASN A 147 1.53 23.81 -11.08
N VAL A 148 1.98 22.70 -10.52
CA VAL A 148 2.78 21.64 -11.16
C VAL A 148 2.20 21.13 -12.51
N ILE A 149 0.90 21.33 -12.76
CA ILE A 149 0.22 20.86 -13.99
C ILE A 149 0.22 21.93 -15.10
N LYS A 150 0.44 23.21 -14.78
CA LYS A 150 0.37 24.33 -15.74
C LYS A 150 1.69 25.03 -16.00
N ASP A 151 2.56 25.12 -15.00
CA ASP A 151 3.70 26.03 -15.02
C ASP A 151 4.96 25.36 -15.64
N SER A 152 4.76 24.64 -16.76
CA SER A 152 5.80 23.87 -17.47
C SER A 152 6.58 24.70 -18.49
N SER A 153 6.83 25.98 -18.19
CA SER A 153 7.62 26.89 -19.00
C SER A 153 8.85 27.33 -18.23
N ASP A 154 10.03 27.31 -18.86
CA ASP A 154 11.32 27.61 -18.23
C ASP A 154 11.42 29.08 -17.76
N GLN A 155 10.87 29.37 -16.59
CA GLN A 155 11.14 30.56 -15.79
C GLN A 155 11.61 30.13 -14.40
N ASP A 156 12.63 30.81 -13.88
CA ASP A 156 13.13 30.62 -12.51
C ASP A 156 12.12 31.15 -11.47
N HIS A 157 11.00 30.43 -11.30
CA HIS A 157 10.00 30.74 -10.28
C HIS A 157 10.55 30.45 -8.88
N GLN A 158 10.49 31.47 -8.01
CA GLN A 158 11.14 31.46 -6.70
C GLN A 158 10.40 30.54 -5.72
N GLN A 159 10.92 29.32 -5.55
CA GLN A 159 10.30 28.29 -4.70
C GLN A 159 10.19 28.76 -3.23
N ALA A 160 8.95 28.93 -2.75
CA ALA A 160 8.67 29.24 -1.35
C ALA A 160 9.17 28.13 -0.41
N ARG A 161 9.59 28.50 0.80
CA ARG A 161 10.42 27.63 1.65
C ARG A 161 9.90 27.47 3.08
N SER A 162 9.71 26.22 3.50
CA SER A 162 9.47 25.80 4.87
C SER A 162 10.77 25.31 5.50
N VAL A 163 11.16 25.88 6.64
CA VAL A 163 12.36 25.45 7.39
C VAL A 163 11.95 25.01 8.81
N ILE A 164 12.05 23.72 9.07
CA ILE A 164 11.66 23.07 10.32
C ILE A 164 12.90 22.85 11.19
N MET A 165 12.97 23.49 12.36
CA MET A 165 13.99 23.18 13.35
C MET A 165 13.60 21.96 14.17
N LEU A 166 14.53 21.00 14.33
CA LEU A 166 14.36 19.84 15.20
C LEU A 166 15.47 19.78 16.25
N THR A 167 15.02 19.55 17.49
CA THR A 167 15.83 19.42 18.70
C THR A 167 15.61 18.05 19.33
N GLU A 168 16.44 17.72 20.32
CA GLU A 168 16.29 16.58 21.22
C GLU A 168 14.92 16.51 21.93
N ASN A 169 14.21 17.64 22.06
CA ASN A 169 12.88 17.69 22.67
C ASN A 169 11.74 17.31 21.70
N ASN A 170 12.05 16.98 20.43
CA ASN A 170 11.04 16.72 19.39
C ASN A 170 10.92 15.24 18.98
N GLU A 171 11.56 14.29 19.67
CA GLU A 171 11.58 12.84 19.34
C GLU A 171 10.18 12.25 19.04
N CYS A 172 9.16 12.67 19.79
CA CYS A 172 7.79 12.19 19.64
C CYS A 172 7.12 12.60 18.32
N HIS A 173 7.62 13.66 17.66
CA HIS A 173 7.12 14.14 16.37
C HIS A 173 7.95 13.62 15.18
N THR A 174 9.17 13.15 15.42
CA THR A 174 10.18 12.81 14.39
C THR A 174 9.68 11.83 13.33
N VAL A 175 8.87 10.83 13.72
CA VAL A 175 8.26 9.87 12.79
C VAL A 175 7.18 10.50 11.89
N GLY A 176 6.45 11.51 12.40
CA GLY A 176 5.44 12.25 11.64
C GLY A 176 6.07 13.18 10.61
N ILE A 177 7.16 13.87 10.99
CA ILE A 177 7.92 14.74 10.09
C ILE A 177 8.57 13.94 8.97
N LEU A 178 9.17 12.79 9.29
CA LEU A 178 9.78 11.92 8.29
C LEU A 178 8.75 11.47 7.24
N ARG A 179 7.55 11.04 7.67
CA ARG A 179 6.44 10.73 6.73
C ARG A 179 6.08 11.94 5.86
N TYR A 180 6.07 13.14 6.43
CA TYR A 180 5.74 14.36 5.70
C TYR A 180 6.81 14.72 4.65
N LEU A 181 8.11 14.53 4.96
CA LEU A 181 9.20 14.66 3.98
C LEU A 181 9.14 13.58 2.89
N GLU A 182 8.92 12.32 3.26
CA GLU A 182 8.74 11.19 2.32
C GLU A 182 7.58 11.45 1.34
N HIS A 183 6.51 12.11 1.80
CA HIS A 183 5.32 12.46 1.00
C HIS A 183 5.49 13.76 0.19
N ALA A 184 6.35 14.68 0.65
CA ALA A 184 6.73 15.89 -0.07
C ALA A 184 7.93 15.69 -1.03
N GLU A 185 8.39 14.45 -1.23
CA GLU A 185 9.58 14.07 -2.00
C GLU A 185 10.86 14.86 -1.61
N ALA A 186 10.94 15.30 -0.35
CA ALA A 186 11.98 16.19 0.16
C ALA A 186 13.21 15.45 0.70
N ASP A 187 14.37 16.12 0.71
CA ASP A 187 15.61 15.59 1.28
C ASP A 187 15.45 15.19 2.75
N ILE A 188 15.85 13.96 3.08
CA ILE A 188 15.75 13.38 4.43
C ILE A 188 17.13 13.43 5.10
N PRO A 189 17.37 14.29 6.12
CA PRO A 189 18.62 14.30 6.87
C PRO A 189 18.98 12.91 7.45
N PRO A 190 20.26 12.47 7.37
CA PRO A 190 20.67 11.12 7.78
C PRO A 190 20.25 10.69 9.20
N GLY A 191 20.13 11.65 10.13
CA GLY A 191 19.65 11.38 11.50
C GLY A 191 18.23 10.82 11.58
N LEU A 192 17.34 11.14 10.63
CA LEU A 192 15.96 10.64 10.62
C LEU A 192 15.87 9.14 10.33
N GLY A 193 16.71 8.61 9.44
CA GLY A 193 16.63 7.22 8.99
C GLY A 193 16.80 6.20 10.14
N GLY A 194 17.70 6.50 11.08
CA GLY A 194 17.94 5.67 12.26
C GLY A 194 16.75 5.60 13.23
N VAL A 195 15.86 6.60 13.23
CA VAL A 195 14.70 6.66 14.14
C VAL A 195 13.66 5.60 13.78
N LEU A 196 13.41 5.37 12.48
CA LEU A 196 12.53 4.27 12.05
C LEU A 196 13.09 2.91 12.47
N GLU A 197 14.41 2.72 12.43
CA GLU A 197 15.00 1.48 12.95
C GLU A 197 14.88 1.36 14.46
N ALA A 198 15.04 2.44 15.21
CA ALA A 198 14.90 2.44 16.67
C ALA A 198 13.47 2.09 17.09
N GLU A 199 12.46 2.70 16.45
CA GLU A 199 11.05 2.35 16.65
C GLU A 199 10.73 0.92 16.22
N GLU A 200 11.29 0.45 15.10
CA GLU A 200 11.12 -0.94 14.65
C GLU A 200 11.76 -1.96 15.63
N LYS A 201 12.93 -1.62 16.21
CA LYS A 201 13.58 -2.42 17.27
C LYS A 201 12.71 -2.51 18.54
N LYS A 202 12.01 -1.44 18.92
CA LYS A 202 11.02 -1.45 20.03
C LYS A 202 9.85 -2.42 19.76
N LYS A 203 9.53 -2.72 18.49
CA LYS A 203 8.45 -3.64 18.09
C LYS A 203 8.85 -5.13 18.08
N PHE A 204 10.11 -5.51 18.38
CA PHE A 204 10.59 -6.90 18.21
C PHE A 204 9.81 -7.99 18.98
N ALA A 205 9.13 -7.66 20.08
CA ALA A 205 8.28 -8.61 20.83
C ALA A 205 6.82 -8.69 20.31
N ARG A 206 6.47 -7.91 19.27
CA ARG A 206 5.15 -7.91 18.63
C ARG A 206 5.05 -9.01 17.56
N PRO A 207 3.85 -9.44 17.13
CA PRO A 207 3.72 -10.29 15.95
C PRO A 207 4.19 -9.57 14.68
N LEU A 208 4.55 -10.34 13.65
CA LEU A 208 4.87 -9.80 12.33
C LEU A 208 3.61 -9.24 11.66
N CYS A 209 3.71 -8.00 11.17
CA CYS A 209 2.61 -7.19 10.64
C CYS A 209 1.74 -7.95 9.63
N THR A 210 0.43 -7.96 9.87
CA THR A 210 -0.53 -8.75 9.08
C THR A 210 -0.56 -8.33 7.60
N TYR A 211 -0.51 -7.04 7.29
CA TYR A 211 -0.42 -6.54 5.91
C TYR A 211 0.89 -6.95 5.23
N LEU A 212 2.01 -6.90 5.96
CA LEU A 212 3.30 -7.35 5.46
C LEU A 212 3.27 -8.85 5.14
N LYS A 213 2.71 -9.68 6.03
CA LYS A 213 2.52 -11.11 5.78
C LYS A 213 1.60 -11.40 4.59
N MET A 214 0.55 -10.60 4.38
CA MET A 214 -0.46 -10.86 3.35
C MET A 214 -0.13 -10.29 1.97
N PHE A 215 0.70 -9.23 1.88
CA PHE A 215 0.93 -8.47 0.65
C PHE A 215 2.41 -8.15 0.36
N GLY A 216 3.35 -8.57 1.20
CA GLY A 216 4.77 -8.22 1.08
C GLY A 216 5.10 -6.76 1.41
N SER A 217 4.13 -5.96 1.87
CA SER A 217 4.33 -4.56 2.27
C SER A 217 3.27 -4.09 3.28
N CYS A 218 3.59 -3.05 4.05
CA CYS A 218 2.62 -2.32 4.86
C CYS A 218 2.72 -0.83 4.56
N LYS A 219 1.61 -0.23 4.10
CA LYS A 219 1.55 1.20 3.75
C LYS A 219 1.78 2.11 4.96
N ASN A 220 1.23 1.71 6.10
CA ASN A 220 1.26 2.47 7.35
C ASN A 220 2.39 1.99 8.28
N ARG A 221 3.53 1.53 7.73
CA ARG A 221 4.64 0.90 8.46
C ARG A 221 5.08 1.66 9.71
N THR A 222 5.16 2.99 9.60
CA THR A 222 5.60 3.90 10.66
C THR A 222 4.70 3.79 11.91
N VAL A 223 3.40 4.01 11.72
CA VAL A 223 2.36 4.00 12.77
C VAL A 223 1.80 2.61 13.11
N CYS A 224 2.09 1.59 12.31
CA CYS A 224 1.62 0.22 12.55
C CYS A 224 2.22 -0.35 13.87
N PRO A 225 1.41 -0.94 14.76
CA PRO A 225 1.87 -1.41 16.08
C PRO A 225 2.65 -2.74 16.03
N ASP A 226 2.52 -3.48 14.93
CA ASP A 226 3.22 -4.74 14.68
C ASP A 226 4.59 -4.49 14.05
N ARG A 227 5.49 -5.48 14.11
CA ARG A 227 6.83 -5.36 13.52
C ARG A 227 6.86 -5.67 12.02
N HIS A 228 7.86 -5.12 11.34
CA HIS A 228 8.14 -5.31 9.92
C HIS A 228 9.51 -5.97 9.67
N GLN A 229 10.29 -6.21 10.73
CA GLN A 229 11.52 -6.99 10.67
C GLN A 229 11.27 -8.43 11.14
N ILE A 230 11.85 -9.40 10.42
CA ILE A 230 11.90 -10.80 10.81
C ILE A 230 12.94 -10.97 11.92
N ASN A 231 12.56 -11.64 13.01
CA ASN A 231 13.44 -11.96 14.13
C ASN A 231 13.62 -13.47 14.18
N LEU A 232 14.68 -13.98 13.54
CA LEU A 232 14.94 -15.40 13.35
C LEU A 232 14.97 -16.22 14.65
N GLN A 233 15.19 -15.61 15.82
CA GLN A 233 15.02 -16.29 17.11
C GLN A 233 13.55 -16.62 17.34
N ILE A 234 12.68 -15.61 17.42
CA ILE A 234 11.23 -15.78 17.68
C ILE A 234 10.55 -16.55 16.53
N ASP A 235 10.98 -16.26 15.30
CA ASP A 235 10.35 -16.71 14.06
C ASP A 235 10.81 -18.11 13.59
N MET A 236 11.87 -18.69 14.17
CA MET A 236 12.30 -20.08 13.88
C MET A 236 12.39 -21.01 15.10
N LEU A 237 12.32 -20.50 16.35
CA LEU A 237 12.27 -21.36 17.54
C LEU A 237 10.92 -22.05 17.78
N GLN A 238 9.84 -21.63 17.11
CA GLN A 238 8.52 -22.23 17.31
C GLN A 238 8.35 -23.52 16.51
N ASN A 239 8.64 -24.66 17.16
CA ASN A 239 8.19 -26.02 16.83
C ASN A 239 7.99 -26.28 15.32
N MET A 240 9.10 -26.44 14.60
CA MET A 240 9.12 -26.74 13.15
C MET A 240 7.98 -27.69 12.75
N PRO A 241 7.02 -27.26 11.92
CA PRO A 241 5.84 -28.07 11.65
C PRO A 241 6.19 -29.39 10.97
N SER A 242 5.32 -30.38 11.17
CA SER A 242 5.44 -31.79 10.76
C SER A 242 6.41 -32.07 9.61
N LYS A 243 7.31 -33.02 9.83
CA LYS A 243 8.34 -33.56 8.90
C LYS A 243 7.92 -33.57 7.42
N THR A 244 6.65 -33.88 7.16
CA THR A 244 5.91 -33.67 5.90
C THR A 244 6.31 -32.41 5.12
N ILE A 245 6.28 -31.20 5.72
CA ILE A 245 6.63 -29.93 5.03
C ILE A 245 8.08 -29.95 4.56
N GLN A 246 9.00 -30.38 5.44
CA GLN A 246 10.44 -30.42 5.13
C GLN A 246 10.76 -31.43 4.01
N THR A 247 9.99 -32.51 3.89
CA THR A 247 10.17 -33.55 2.86
C THR A 247 9.40 -33.32 1.57
N SER A 248 8.32 -32.53 1.59
CA SER A 248 7.43 -32.32 0.46
C SER A 248 6.97 -30.87 0.40
N GLY A 249 7.46 -30.14 -0.61
CA GLY A 249 6.98 -28.78 -0.91
C GLY A 249 5.50 -28.70 -1.35
N TYR A 250 4.80 -29.84 -1.39
CA TYR A 250 3.35 -29.93 -1.58
C TYR A 250 2.70 -30.62 -0.38
N VAL A 251 1.64 -30.01 0.16
CA VAL A 251 0.91 -30.46 1.35
C VAL A 251 -0.59 -30.37 1.14
N THR A 252 -1.37 -31.22 1.83
CA THR A 252 -2.83 -31.10 1.86
C THR A 252 -3.24 -30.21 3.02
N VAL A 253 -3.80 -29.03 2.71
CA VAL A 253 -4.30 -28.06 3.69
C VAL A 253 -5.80 -28.27 3.89
N LEU A 254 -6.24 -28.21 5.14
CA LEU A 254 -7.66 -28.19 5.52
C LEU A 254 -7.96 -26.87 6.26
N PRO A 255 -8.56 -25.86 5.61
CA PRO A 255 -8.95 -24.62 6.25
C PRO A 255 -10.11 -24.84 7.24
N LEU A 256 -9.97 -24.31 8.46
CA LEU A 256 -10.94 -24.48 9.55
C LEU A 256 -11.51 -23.15 10.06
N HIS A 257 -10.79 -22.04 9.88
CA HIS A 257 -11.24 -20.70 10.22
C HIS A 257 -10.72 -19.69 9.19
N ILE A 258 -11.61 -18.98 8.51
CA ILE A 258 -11.26 -18.06 7.42
C ILE A 258 -11.29 -16.64 7.97
N VAL A 259 -10.13 -15.94 7.95
CA VAL A 259 -10.01 -14.58 8.51
C VAL A 259 -10.39 -13.54 7.46
N ASN A 260 -9.88 -13.70 6.24
CA ASN A 260 -10.22 -12.87 5.08
C ASN A 260 -10.01 -13.68 3.78
N ALA A 261 -10.04 -13.04 2.62
CA ALA A 261 -9.93 -13.74 1.34
C ALA A 261 -8.57 -14.44 1.11
N THR A 262 -7.46 -14.03 1.76
CA THR A 262 -6.14 -14.67 1.60
C THR A 262 -5.52 -15.25 2.87
N ASN A 263 -6.02 -14.92 4.08
CA ASN A 263 -5.51 -15.44 5.35
C ASN A 263 -6.52 -16.39 6.02
N TYR A 264 -6.09 -17.63 6.30
CA TYR A 264 -6.89 -18.68 6.93
C TYR A 264 -6.09 -19.37 8.05
N PHE A 265 -6.77 -19.92 9.05
CA PHE A 265 -6.21 -20.95 9.93
C PHE A 265 -6.76 -22.33 9.58
N GLY A 266 -5.93 -23.37 9.77
CA GLY A 266 -6.30 -24.75 9.46
C GLY A 266 -5.23 -25.75 9.87
N ARG A 267 -5.35 -26.99 9.40
CA ARG A 267 -4.38 -28.07 9.63
C ARG A 267 -3.74 -28.53 8.33
N ILE A 268 -2.55 -29.11 8.39
CA ILE A 268 -2.05 -30.00 7.34
C ILE A 268 -2.54 -31.41 7.66
N VAL A 269 -3.12 -32.09 6.67
CA VAL A 269 -3.69 -33.43 6.83
C VAL A 269 -2.82 -34.44 6.10
N ASP A 270 -2.38 -35.48 6.81
CA ASP A 270 -1.64 -36.59 6.22
C ASP A 270 -2.58 -37.55 5.48
N LYS A 271 -2.20 -37.97 4.27
CA LYS A 271 -3.03 -38.82 3.38
C LYS A 271 -3.11 -40.29 3.80
N HIS A 272 -2.29 -40.70 4.78
CA HIS A 272 -2.20 -42.06 5.28
C HIS A 272 -2.65 -42.18 6.75
N LYS A 273 -2.31 -41.21 7.61
CA LYS A 273 -2.72 -41.19 9.02
C LYS A 273 -2.73 -39.79 9.64
N ASP A 274 -3.90 -39.15 9.69
CA ASP A 274 -4.11 -37.91 10.46
C ASP A 274 -4.09 -38.20 11.98
N GLN A 275 -2.98 -37.85 12.63
CA GLN A 275 -2.79 -38.03 14.08
C GLN A 275 -3.78 -37.19 14.91
N TYR A 276 -4.20 -36.03 14.41
CA TYR A 276 -5.15 -35.18 15.14
C TYR A 276 -6.55 -35.77 15.14
N THR A 277 -7.00 -36.38 14.04
CA THR A 277 -8.34 -36.99 13.99
C THR A 277 -8.48 -38.10 15.04
N ILE A 278 -7.45 -38.93 15.21
CA ILE A 278 -7.38 -39.94 16.28
C ILE A 278 -7.42 -39.28 17.67
N LEU A 279 -6.60 -38.25 17.90
CA LEU A 279 -6.60 -37.54 19.18
C LEU A 279 -7.95 -36.87 19.49
N ALA A 280 -8.63 -36.32 18.48
CA ALA A 280 -9.94 -35.71 18.62
C ALA A 280 -11.00 -36.75 19.00
N GLU A 281 -10.98 -37.94 18.39
CA GLU A 281 -11.82 -39.08 18.79
C GLU A 281 -11.54 -39.48 20.26
N GLU A 282 -10.27 -39.70 20.64
CA GLU A 282 -9.89 -40.06 22.01
C GLU A 282 -10.31 -39.02 23.06
N ILE A 283 -10.19 -37.72 22.76
CA ILE A 283 -10.62 -36.61 23.61
C ILE A 283 -12.14 -36.62 23.79
N ASN A 284 -12.89 -36.80 22.70
CA ASN A 284 -14.34 -36.76 22.73
C ASN A 284 -14.92 -38.00 23.43
N GLU A 285 -14.39 -39.20 23.20
CA GLU A 285 -14.78 -40.39 23.98
C GLU A 285 -14.48 -40.20 25.48
N TYR A 286 -13.27 -39.74 25.83
CA TYR A 286 -12.90 -39.53 27.25
C TYR A 286 -13.81 -38.55 27.99
N PHE A 287 -14.25 -37.47 27.34
CA PHE A 287 -15.15 -36.49 27.96
C PHE A 287 -16.64 -36.81 27.78
N LYS A 288 -17.06 -37.89 27.11
CA LYS A 288 -18.46 -38.38 27.20
C LYS A 288 -18.80 -38.79 28.64
N GLU A 289 -17.86 -39.43 29.33
CA GLU A 289 -17.97 -39.75 30.76
C GLU A 289 -18.01 -38.45 31.59
N THR A 290 -19.11 -38.22 32.31
CA THR A 290 -19.32 -36.99 33.09
C THR A 290 -18.37 -36.87 34.29
N SER A 291 -17.91 -38.00 34.84
CA SER A 291 -16.87 -38.08 35.87
C SER A 291 -15.54 -37.43 35.46
N ASN A 292 -15.25 -37.41 34.16
CA ASN A 292 -13.98 -36.92 33.64
C ASN A 292 -13.99 -35.40 33.38
N ARG A 293 -15.16 -34.75 33.51
CA ARG A 293 -15.36 -33.31 33.27
C ARG A 293 -15.01 -32.46 34.50
N VAL A 294 -13.78 -32.60 34.98
CA VAL A 294 -13.27 -31.83 36.12
C VAL A 294 -12.97 -30.39 35.69
N ALA A 295 -13.68 -29.41 36.25
CA ALA A 295 -13.47 -27.99 35.98
C ALA A 295 -12.12 -27.48 36.53
N ALA A 296 -11.51 -26.53 35.83
CA ALA A 296 -10.25 -25.92 36.22
C ALA A 296 -10.44 -24.91 37.37
N GLN A 297 -9.86 -25.20 38.55
CA GLN A 297 -9.97 -24.33 39.73
C GLN A 297 -9.15 -23.03 39.61
N LYS A 298 -7.98 -23.11 38.99
CA LYS A 298 -7.09 -21.97 38.70
C LYS A 298 -6.80 -21.98 37.21
N VAL A 299 -7.02 -20.84 36.56
CA VAL A 299 -6.78 -20.67 35.12
C VAL A 299 -5.56 -19.79 34.92
N GLU A 300 -4.58 -20.33 34.19
CA GLU A 300 -3.28 -19.70 33.93
C GLU A 300 -3.11 -19.37 32.44
N LYS A 301 -2.49 -18.21 32.16
CA LYS A 301 -2.19 -17.74 30.80
C LYS A 301 -1.21 -18.70 30.12
N LEU A 302 -1.42 -18.96 28.82
CA LEU A 302 -0.68 -19.90 27.97
C LEU A 302 -0.83 -21.40 28.32
N ALA A 303 -1.47 -21.78 29.42
CA ALA A 303 -1.76 -23.18 29.75
C ALA A 303 -2.88 -23.77 28.86
N LEU A 304 -2.92 -25.11 28.78
CA LEU A 304 -3.86 -25.88 27.95
C LEU A 304 -5.00 -26.50 28.76
N TYR A 305 -6.21 -26.43 28.21
CA TYR A 305 -7.46 -26.89 28.82
C TYR A 305 -8.33 -27.63 27.80
N GLY A 306 -9.29 -28.41 28.30
CA GLY A 306 -10.41 -28.89 27.50
C GLY A 306 -11.54 -27.88 27.53
N PHE A 307 -12.27 -27.73 26.43
CA PHE A 307 -13.49 -26.92 26.37
C PHE A 307 -14.58 -27.66 25.60
N CYS A 308 -15.82 -27.60 26.07
CA CYS A 308 -16.99 -28.23 25.44
C CYS A 308 -17.77 -27.16 24.65
N GLU A 309 -17.79 -27.28 23.34
CA GLU A 309 -18.61 -26.45 22.46
C GLU A 309 -19.76 -27.30 21.91
N GLU A 310 -20.99 -26.99 22.34
CA GLU A 310 -22.21 -27.77 22.12
C GLU A 310 -22.10 -29.23 22.61
N THR A 311 -21.49 -30.10 21.79
CA THR A 311 -21.28 -31.53 22.05
C THR A 311 -19.84 -31.99 21.77
N VAL A 312 -18.98 -31.09 21.26
CA VAL A 312 -17.61 -31.41 20.83
C VAL A 312 -16.60 -30.86 21.84
N PHE A 313 -15.59 -31.65 22.16
CA PHE A 313 -14.50 -31.30 23.06
C PHE A 313 -13.25 -30.89 22.28
N HIS A 314 -12.76 -29.69 22.54
CA HIS A 314 -11.61 -29.07 21.88
C HIS A 314 -10.45 -28.86 22.88
N ARG A 315 -9.22 -28.88 22.37
CA ARG A 315 -8.05 -28.38 23.11
C ARG A 315 -7.95 -26.87 22.94
N VAL A 316 -7.86 -26.13 24.05
CA VAL A 316 -7.83 -24.67 24.04
C VAL A 316 -6.70 -24.13 24.91
N GLN A 317 -6.14 -22.98 24.53
CA GLN A 317 -5.10 -22.25 25.25
C GLN A 317 -5.64 -20.89 25.71
N VAL A 318 -5.34 -20.49 26.94
CA VAL A 318 -5.74 -19.17 27.47
C VAL A 318 -4.79 -18.09 26.96
N VAL A 319 -5.33 -17.13 26.21
CA VAL A 319 -4.56 -16.03 25.59
C VAL A 319 -4.51 -14.82 26.51
N GLU A 320 -5.65 -14.42 27.06
CA GLU A 320 -5.82 -13.26 27.95
C GLU A 320 -6.74 -13.64 29.11
N THR A 321 -6.31 -13.34 30.33
CA THR A 321 -7.12 -13.38 31.55
C THR A 321 -7.57 -11.95 31.90
N SER A 322 -8.83 -11.78 32.28
CA SER A 322 -9.33 -10.53 32.85
C SER A 322 -8.59 -10.16 34.14
N SER A 323 -8.42 -8.85 34.38
CA SER A 323 -7.75 -8.31 35.58
C SER A 323 -8.72 -7.64 36.56
N LYS A 324 -10.03 -7.86 36.39
CA LYS A 324 -11.10 -7.34 37.26
C LYS A 324 -11.84 -8.51 37.88
N GLU A 325 -11.88 -8.54 39.20
CA GLU A 325 -12.36 -9.68 40.01
C GLU A 325 -13.84 -10.04 39.77
N GLU A 326 -14.63 -9.11 39.23
CA GLU A 326 -16.05 -9.28 38.92
C GLU A 326 -16.33 -9.95 37.55
N ASN A 327 -15.33 -10.08 36.67
CA ASN A 327 -15.52 -10.54 35.29
C ASN A 327 -14.70 -11.80 34.98
N PHE A 328 -15.29 -12.98 35.15
CA PHE A 328 -14.66 -14.29 34.90
C PHE A 328 -14.49 -14.67 33.42
N ASN A 329 -14.74 -13.73 32.50
CA ASN A 329 -14.60 -13.93 31.05
C ASN A 329 -13.12 -13.88 30.63
N ILE A 330 -12.69 -14.92 29.93
CA ILE A 330 -11.31 -15.12 29.48
C ILE A 330 -11.28 -15.42 27.97
N LYS A 331 -10.20 -14.99 27.32
CA LYS A 331 -9.99 -15.20 25.89
C LYS A 331 -9.23 -16.50 25.66
N ILE A 332 -9.81 -17.41 24.90
CA ILE A 332 -9.19 -18.68 24.54
C ILE A 332 -8.90 -18.79 23.04
N LYS A 333 -7.87 -19.57 22.69
CA LYS A 333 -7.54 -19.99 21.32
C LYS A 333 -7.73 -21.49 21.20
N TYR A 334 -8.43 -21.93 20.15
CA TYR A 334 -8.60 -23.35 19.82
C TYR A 334 -7.31 -23.78 19.12
N ILE A 335 -6.43 -24.51 19.80
CA ILE A 335 -5.04 -24.69 19.33
C ILE A 335 -4.91 -25.54 18.06
N ASP A 336 -6.00 -26.21 17.67
CA ASP A 336 -6.08 -27.09 16.51
C ASP A 336 -7.00 -26.56 15.39
N GLU A 337 -7.65 -25.39 15.62
CA GLU A 337 -8.51 -24.69 14.63
C GLU A 337 -8.07 -23.23 14.36
N GLY A 338 -7.30 -22.63 15.27
CA GLY A 338 -6.69 -21.30 15.13
C GLY A 338 -7.57 -20.12 15.57
N ARG A 339 -8.90 -20.26 15.50
CA ARG A 339 -9.87 -19.25 15.99
C ARG A 339 -9.73 -18.96 17.50
N THR A 340 -10.35 -17.85 17.94
CA THR A 340 -10.46 -17.46 19.35
C THR A 340 -11.91 -17.21 19.75
N SER A 341 -12.22 -17.35 21.04
CA SER A 341 -13.51 -17.00 21.64
C SER A 341 -13.35 -16.40 23.03
N GLN A 342 -14.43 -15.86 23.59
CA GLN A 342 -14.54 -15.43 24.98
C GLN A 342 -15.44 -16.42 25.72
N VAL A 343 -14.97 -16.96 26.83
CA VAL A 343 -15.69 -17.98 27.64
C VAL A 343 -15.56 -17.66 29.12
N GLN A 344 -16.42 -18.24 29.96
CA GLN A 344 -16.20 -18.18 31.41
C GLN A 344 -15.11 -19.18 31.82
N SER A 345 -14.23 -18.77 32.73
CA SER A 345 -13.18 -19.64 33.29
C SER A 345 -13.72 -20.96 33.89
N SER A 346 -14.92 -20.94 34.47
CA SER A 346 -15.64 -22.10 35.00
C SER A 346 -16.00 -23.16 33.95
N GLN A 347 -16.00 -22.82 32.65
CA GLN A 347 -16.31 -23.74 31.55
C GLN A 347 -15.06 -24.51 31.06
N LEU A 348 -13.86 -24.16 31.54
CA LEU A 348 -12.64 -24.88 31.20
C LEU A 348 -12.50 -26.15 32.02
N LEU A 349 -12.19 -27.24 31.35
CA LEU A 349 -11.93 -28.55 31.93
C LEU A 349 -10.41 -28.77 32.02
N HIS A 350 -9.97 -29.47 33.06
CA HIS A 350 -8.60 -29.96 33.16
C HIS A 350 -8.30 -30.92 32.00
N LEU A 351 -7.25 -30.64 31.20
CA LEU A 351 -6.84 -31.46 30.07
C LEU A 351 -5.78 -32.50 30.51
N PRO A 352 -6.08 -33.81 30.53
CA PRO A 352 -5.09 -34.83 30.88
C PRO A 352 -3.81 -34.75 30.05
N ALA A 353 -2.65 -34.97 30.69
CA ALA A 353 -1.34 -34.91 30.02
C ALA A 353 -1.24 -35.82 28.77
N LYS A 354 -1.96 -36.95 28.74
CA LYS A 354 -2.08 -37.83 27.56
C LYS A 354 -2.60 -37.12 26.30
N PHE A 355 -3.30 -35.99 26.42
CA PHE A 355 -3.83 -35.20 25.30
C PHE A 355 -3.01 -33.93 25.00
N GLN A 356 -1.96 -33.66 25.79
CA GLN A 356 -1.04 -32.54 25.60
C GLN A 356 0.19 -32.94 24.75
N HIS A 357 0.39 -34.22 24.45
CA HIS A 357 1.59 -34.74 23.76
C HIS A 357 1.71 -34.25 22.30
N LEU A 358 0.59 -34.07 21.60
CA LEU A 358 0.58 -33.58 20.22
C LEU A 358 0.69 -32.05 20.24
N PRO A 359 1.58 -31.40 19.46
CA PRO A 359 1.65 -29.95 19.40
C PRO A 359 0.33 -29.33 18.89
N PRO A 360 0.11 -28.01 19.06
CA PRO A 360 -0.93 -27.26 18.37
C PRO A 360 -0.94 -27.58 16.86
N GLN A 361 -2.10 -27.93 16.32
CA GLN A 361 -2.24 -28.31 14.91
C GLN A 361 -2.64 -27.14 14.00
N ALA A 362 -3.04 -26.00 14.57
CA ALA A 362 -3.48 -24.83 13.81
C ALA A 362 -2.29 -24.01 13.27
N LEU A 363 -2.10 -24.06 11.96
CA LEU A 363 -1.19 -23.18 11.21
C LEU A 363 -1.96 -22.02 10.57
N GLU A 364 -1.30 -20.89 10.39
CA GLU A 364 -1.78 -19.76 9.57
C GLU A 364 -1.34 -19.99 8.12
N PHE A 365 -2.26 -19.86 7.18
CA PHE A 365 -2.02 -20.03 5.74
C PHE A 365 -2.28 -18.73 4.99
N VAL A 366 -1.31 -18.31 4.17
CA VAL A 366 -1.42 -17.12 3.34
C VAL A 366 -1.41 -17.51 1.86
N VAL A 367 -2.52 -17.26 1.15
CA VAL A 367 -2.58 -17.41 -0.31
C VAL A 367 -1.85 -16.24 -0.98
N CYS A 368 -0.84 -16.58 -1.78
CA CYS A 368 0.13 -15.60 -2.26
C CYS A 368 -0.25 -14.95 -3.60
N ARG A 369 0.52 -13.91 -3.98
CA ARG A 369 0.44 -13.22 -5.28
C ARG A 369 -0.95 -12.64 -5.65
N VAL A 370 -1.73 -12.20 -4.66
CA VAL A 370 -3.02 -11.50 -4.88
C VAL A 370 -3.29 -10.53 -3.73
N LYS A 371 -3.95 -9.41 -4.01
CA LYS A 371 -4.31 -8.34 -3.05
C LYS A 371 -5.63 -7.65 -3.42
N PRO A 372 -6.26 -6.86 -2.54
CA PRO A 372 -7.43 -6.04 -2.88
C PRO A 372 -7.21 -5.16 -4.11
N ILE A 373 -8.29 -4.87 -4.83
CA ILE A 373 -8.28 -3.90 -5.93
C ILE A 373 -8.09 -2.46 -5.43
N ASP A 374 -7.85 -1.51 -6.35
CA ASP A 374 -7.80 -0.06 -6.10
C ASP A 374 -6.90 0.39 -4.94
N ASN A 375 -5.86 -0.40 -4.66
CA ASN A 375 -4.88 -0.14 -3.61
C ASN A 375 -5.47 -0.15 -2.18
N ASP A 376 -6.64 -0.76 -1.96
CA ASP A 376 -7.22 -0.96 -0.63
C ASP A 376 -6.31 -1.84 0.26
N THR A 377 -6.41 -1.65 1.57
CA THR A 377 -5.72 -2.43 2.60
C THR A 377 -6.54 -3.61 3.10
N GLU A 378 -7.87 -3.56 3.01
CA GLU A 378 -8.76 -4.62 3.50
C GLU A 378 -9.43 -5.40 2.37
N TRP A 379 -9.82 -6.64 2.67
CA TRP A 379 -10.56 -7.47 1.72
C TRP A 379 -12.05 -7.19 1.81
N ASN A 380 -12.64 -6.72 0.70
CA ASN A 380 -14.08 -6.49 0.60
C ASN A 380 -14.88 -7.72 1.12
N PRO A 381 -15.80 -7.57 2.08
CA PRO A 381 -16.49 -8.70 2.73
C PRO A 381 -17.22 -9.66 1.78
N ARG A 382 -17.57 -9.21 0.56
CA ARG A 382 -18.14 -10.08 -0.49
C ARG A 382 -17.15 -11.16 -0.93
N VAL A 383 -15.87 -10.81 -1.10
CA VAL A 383 -14.80 -11.75 -1.48
C VAL A 383 -14.52 -12.72 -0.35
N THR A 384 -14.33 -12.21 0.88
CA THR A 384 -14.11 -13.03 2.08
C THR A 384 -15.23 -14.06 2.26
N ARG A 385 -16.51 -13.66 2.14
CA ARG A 385 -17.65 -14.57 2.26
C ARG A 385 -17.74 -15.60 1.13
N TYR A 386 -17.41 -15.20 -0.11
CA TYR A 386 -17.38 -16.13 -1.25
C TYR A 386 -16.29 -17.21 -1.05
N ILE A 387 -15.07 -16.80 -0.70
CA ILE A 387 -13.95 -17.72 -0.45
C ILE A 387 -14.25 -18.60 0.76
N HIS A 388 -14.78 -18.05 1.86
CA HIS A 388 -15.22 -18.80 3.05
C HIS A 388 -16.13 -19.97 2.68
N GLN A 389 -17.26 -19.69 2.03
CA GLN A 389 -18.21 -20.70 1.59
C GLN A 389 -17.58 -21.71 0.60
N LYS A 390 -16.62 -21.29 -0.22
CA LYS A 390 -15.96 -22.15 -1.20
C LYS A 390 -14.95 -23.11 -0.58
N ILE A 391 -14.12 -22.67 0.39
CA ILE A 391 -12.96 -23.44 0.88
C ILE A 391 -13.09 -24.03 2.30
N GLU A 392 -13.98 -23.52 3.16
CA GLU A 392 -14.07 -23.98 4.56
C GLU A 392 -14.31 -25.49 4.68
N ARG A 393 -13.58 -26.15 5.59
CA ARG A 393 -13.65 -27.57 5.95
C ARG A 393 -13.50 -28.55 4.76
N LYS A 394 -12.92 -28.10 3.66
CA LYS A 394 -12.57 -28.92 2.48
C LYS A 394 -11.05 -29.02 2.35
N PRO A 395 -10.47 -30.18 2.02
CA PRO A 395 -9.04 -30.28 1.74
C PRO A 395 -8.68 -29.69 0.36
N HIS A 396 -7.52 -29.05 0.29
CA HIS A 396 -6.88 -28.49 -0.91
C HIS A 396 -5.42 -28.93 -0.97
N GLU A 397 -4.92 -29.19 -2.17
CA GLU A 397 -3.48 -29.42 -2.40
C GLU A 397 -2.81 -28.06 -2.57
N ALA A 398 -1.74 -27.80 -1.81
CA ALA A 398 -1.06 -26.52 -1.79
C ALA A 398 0.46 -26.70 -1.92
N ARG A 399 1.09 -25.87 -2.77
CA ARG A 399 2.55 -25.75 -2.79
C ARG A 399 2.99 -24.74 -1.73
N VAL A 400 3.87 -25.14 -0.83
CA VAL A 400 4.52 -24.26 0.14
C VAL A 400 5.59 -23.43 -0.56
N VAL A 401 5.64 -22.13 -0.25
CA VAL A 401 6.58 -21.16 -0.82
C VAL A 401 7.56 -20.67 0.24
N LEU A 402 7.05 -20.31 1.42
CA LEU A 402 7.81 -19.85 2.57
C LEU A 402 7.14 -20.34 3.86
N THR A 403 7.93 -20.54 4.91
CA THR A 403 7.46 -20.88 6.26
C THR A 403 8.16 -19.99 7.27
N LEU A 404 7.41 -19.39 8.20
CA LEU A 404 7.94 -18.57 9.28
C LEU A 404 7.13 -18.85 10.55
N GLY A 405 7.74 -19.55 11.52
CA GLY A 405 7.04 -20.12 12.67
C GLY A 405 5.81 -20.93 12.26
N ASN A 406 4.64 -20.51 12.75
CA ASN A 406 3.35 -21.13 12.45
C ASN A 406 2.66 -20.58 11.18
N THR A 407 3.29 -19.67 10.43
CA THR A 407 2.74 -19.10 9.18
C THR A 407 3.34 -19.77 7.95
N VAL A 408 2.49 -20.20 7.02
CA VAL A 408 2.83 -20.93 5.80
C VAL A 408 2.27 -20.20 4.59
N TRP A 409 3.16 -19.70 3.73
CA TRP A 409 2.81 -19.08 2.46
C TRP A 409 2.60 -20.13 1.39
N ILE A 410 1.45 -20.10 0.72
CA ILE A 410 1.02 -21.12 -0.24
C ILE A 410 0.61 -20.54 -1.59
N ASP A 411 1.15 -21.10 -2.67
CA ASP A 411 0.80 -20.77 -4.05
C ASP A 411 1.37 -21.81 -5.06
N PRO A 412 0.52 -22.46 -5.89
CA PRO A 412 -0.93 -22.39 -5.87
C PRO A 412 -1.53 -23.19 -4.70
N MET A 413 -2.74 -22.82 -4.30
CA MET A 413 -3.64 -23.63 -3.48
C MET A 413 -4.81 -24.04 -4.37
N VAL A 414 -4.96 -25.34 -4.64
CA VAL A 414 -5.94 -25.89 -5.58
C VAL A 414 -6.83 -26.94 -4.92
N ARG A 415 -8.12 -26.89 -5.26
CA ARG A 415 -9.04 -27.97 -4.94
C ARG A 415 -8.88 -29.05 -6.00
N VAL A 416 -8.54 -30.26 -5.57
CA VAL A 416 -8.34 -31.41 -6.46
C VAL A 416 -9.30 -32.52 -6.07
N THR A 417 -10.04 -33.04 -7.05
CA THR A 417 -10.84 -34.25 -6.89
C THR A 417 -10.17 -35.40 -7.64
N ARG A 418 -10.04 -36.54 -6.96
CA ARG A 418 -9.45 -37.76 -7.49
C ARG A 418 -10.56 -38.68 -8.02
N LEU A 419 -10.52 -38.97 -9.31
CA LEU A 419 -11.37 -39.97 -9.93
C LEU A 419 -10.74 -41.35 -9.70
N SER A 420 -11.11 -41.98 -8.59
CA SER A 420 -10.50 -43.22 -8.08
C SER A 420 -10.35 -44.32 -9.13
N ASP A 421 -11.41 -44.53 -9.92
CA ASP A 421 -11.51 -45.61 -10.91
C ASP A 421 -10.57 -45.41 -12.11
N LEU A 422 -10.24 -44.14 -12.42
CA LEU A 422 -9.37 -43.75 -13.53
C LEU A 422 -7.95 -43.41 -13.08
N LYS A 423 -7.72 -43.27 -11.76
CA LYS A 423 -6.48 -42.71 -11.15
C LYS A 423 -6.14 -41.27 -11.61
N ILE A 424 -7.10 -40.56 -12.20
CA ILE A 424 -6.95 -39.18 -12.68
C ILE A 424 -7.20 -38.19 -11.54
N TYR A 425 -6.45 -37.09 -11.54
CA TYR A 425 -6.66 -35.94 -10.66
C TYR A 425 -7.21 -34.78 -11.50
N VAL A 426 -8.32 -34.18 -11.06
CA VAL A 426 -8.93 -33.02 -11.72
C VAL A 426 -8.86 -31.82 -10.77
N ASN A 427 -8.26 -30.73 -11.25
CA ASN A 427 -8.28 -29.45 -10.54
C ASN A 427 -9.67 -28.82 -10.72
N GLU A 428 -10.45 -28.71 -9.65
CA GLU A 428 -11.78 -28.06 -9.66
C GLU A 428 -11.63 -26.54 -9.77
N TYR A 429 -10.75 -25.96 -8.94
CA TYR A 429 -10.46 -24.52 -8.91
C TYR A 429 -9.13 -24.22 -8.19
N SER A 430 -8.57 -23.04 -8.45
CA SER A 430 -7.45 -22.45 -7.70
C SER A 430 -7.96 -21.31 -6.84
N VAL A 431 -7.66 -21.30 -5.54
CA VAL A 431 -8.20 -20.28 -4.61
C VAL A 431 -7.80 -18.86 -5.03
N ARG A 432 -6.58 -18.68 -5.56
CA ARG A 432 -6.14 -17.41 -6.16
C ARG A 432 -6.98 -16.99 -7.38
N ALA A 433 -7.33 -17.93 -8.25
CA ALA A 433 -8.17 -17.65 -9.42
C ALA A 433 -9.61 -17.30 -9.00
N GLU A 434 -10.12 -17.90 -7.92
CA GLU A 434 -11.43 -17.61 -7.33
C GLU A 434 -11.50 -16.25 -6.64
N ILE A 435 -10.38 -15.73 -6.13
CA ILE A 435 -10.28 -14.35 -5.64
C ILE A 435 -10.34 -13.38 -6.83
N LEU A 436 -9.52 -13.62 -7.85
CA LEU A 436 -9.43 -12.78 -9.05
C LEU A 436 -10.75 -12.76 -9.86
N SER A 437 -11.48 -13.87 -9.94
CA SER A 437 -12.76 -13.95 -10.67
C SER A 437 -13.88 -13.09 -10.07
N THR A 438 -13.74 -12.63 -8.83
CA THR A 438 -14.67 -11.67 -8.22
C THR A 438 -14.57 -10.25 -8.80
N GLY A 439 -13.47 -9.93 -9.50
CA GLY A 439 -13.17 -8.57 -9.95
C GLY A 439 -12.79 -7.59 -8.84
N LEU A 440 -12.68 -8.05 -7.58
CA LEU A 440 -12.36 -7.23 -6.40
C LEU A 440 -10.97 -7.53 -5.81
N GLY A 441 -10.18 -8.35 -6.50
CA GLY A 441 -8.77 -8.60 -6.21
C GLY A 441 -7.92 -8.47 -7.47
N THR A 442 -6.65 -8.11 -7.30
CA THR A 442 -5.67 -7.91 -8.38
C THR A 442 -4.36 -8.65 -8.07
N ASP A 443 -3.49 -8.77 -9.06
CA ASP A 443 -2.20 -9.45 -8.93
C ASP A 443 -1.27 -8.72 -7.95
N ASN A 444 -0.37 -9.47 -7.32
CA ASN A 444 0.67 -8.94 -6.46
C ASN A 444 1.98 -9.73 -6.63
N PRO A 445 2.67 -9.64 -7.80
CA PRO A 445 3.86 -10.44 -8.09
C PRO A 445 4.94 -10.26 -7.02
N GLU A 446 5.12 -9.03 -6.53
CA GLU A 446 6.12 -8.67 -5.51
C GLU A 446 5.85 -9.21 -4.10
N HIS A 447 4.74 -9.92 -3.85
CA HIS A 447 4.45 -10.43 -2.50
C HIS A 447 5.62 -11.28 -1.97
N ILE A 448 6.09 -12.26 -2.75
CA ILE A 448 7.10 -13.21 -2.30
C ILE A 448 8.51 -12.60 -2.30
N SER A 449 8.90 -11.87 -3.36
CA SER A 449 10.22 -11.23 -3.47
C SER A 449 10.52 -10.28 -2.31
N GLN A 450 9.52 -9.56 -1.80
CA GLN A 450 9.68 -8.67 -0.65
C GLN A 450 9.86 -9.43 0.68
N LEU A 451 9.18 -10.57 0.86
CA LEU A 451 9.34 -11.41 2.05
C LEU A 451 10.68 -12.15 2.05
N GLU A 452 11.12 -12.66 0.90
CA GLU A 452 12.45 -13.25 0.71
C GLU A 452 13.56 -12.23 0.98
N ARG A 453 13.41 -10.98 0.48
CA ARG A 453 14.33 -9.87 0.75
C ARG A 453 14.44 -9.55 2.25
N LEU A 454 13.34 -9.59 2.98
CA LEU A 454 13.33 -9.38 4.44
C LEU A 454 13.96 -10.55 5.21
N TYR A 455 13.76 -11.79 4.75
CA TYR A 455 14.36 -12.98 5.34
C TYR A 455 15.89 -12.97 5.17
N GLU A 456 16.38 -12.68 3.96
CA GLU A 456 17.82 -12.57 3.70
C GLU A 456 18.47 -11.42 4.47
N HIS A 457 17.80 -10.26 4.58
CA HIS A 457 18.28 -9.16 5.40
C HIS A 457 18.41 -9.55 6.88
N ALA A 458 17.42 -10.25 7.44
CA ALA A 458 17.49 -10.77 8.81
C ALA A 458 18.59 -11.83 8.97
N ARG A 459 18.82 -12.66 7.94
CA ARG A 459 19.88 -13.68 7.91
C ARG A 459 21.27 -13.04 7.94
N VAL A 460 21.54 -12.05 7.09
CA VAL A 460 22.80 -11.28 7.08
C VAL A 460 23.04 -10.61 8.44
N LEU A 461 22.05 -9.91 9.00
CA LEU A 461 22.16 -9.27 10.32
C LEU A 461 22.45 -10.29 11.44
N SER A 462 21.91 -11.50 11.36
CA SER A 462 22.22 -12.58 12.33
C SER A 462 23.65 -13.08 12.21
N HIS A 463 24.19 -13.21 10.98
CA HIS A 463 25.58 -13.61 10.77
C HIS A 463 26.57 -12.55 11.23
N MET A 464 26.30 -11.26 11.01
CA MET A 464 27.17 -10.17 11.48
C MET A 464 27.25 -10.12 13.01
N LYS A 465 26.13 -10.33 13.73
CA LYS A 465 26.12 -10.40 15.20
C LYS A 465 26.86 -11.61 15.76
N ASN A 466 26.97 -12.70 14.99
CA ASN A 466 27.75 -13.88 15.35
C ASN A 466 29.24 -13.74 14.99
N LEU A 467 29.68 -12.59 14.47
CA LEU A 467 31.06 -12.29 14.05
C LEU A 467 31.72 -11.18 14.88
N GLU A 468 31.07 -10.68 15.94
CA GLU A 468 31.73 -9.84 16.94
C GLU A 468 32.85 -10.65 17.64
N PRO A 469 34.13 -10.23 17.58
CA PRO A 469 35.23 -11.05 18.09
C PRO A 469 35.18 -11.24 19.61
N LEU A 470 35.51 -12.44 20.09
CA LEU A 470 35.88 -12.61 21.50
C LEU A 470 37.08 -11.70 21.80
N SER A 471 37.04 -11.03 22.96
CA SER A 471 38.11 -10.17 23.43
C SER A 471 39.39 -10.96 23.70
N ILE A 472 40.29 -10.97 22.71
CA ILE A 472 41.69 -11.34 22.93
C ILE A 472 42.27 -10.25 23.84
N LYS A 473 42.79 -10.66 25.00
CA LYS A 473 43.46 -9.75 25.93
C LYS A 473 44.76 -9.25 25.30
N GLU A 474 45.02 -7.95 25.45
CA GLU A 474 46.29 -7.36 25.07
C GLU A 474 47.40 -7.87 26.00
N ASP A 475 48.44 -8.46 25.41
CA ASP A 475 49.77 -8.56 26.01
C ASP A 475 50.76 -7.91 25.01
N ALA A 476 51.58 -6.98 25.50
CA ALA A 476 52.19 -5.94 24.67
C ALA A 476 53.63 -6.22 24.23
N VAL A 477 53.92 -5.96 22.95
CA VAL A 477 55.29 -5.66 22.45
C VAL A 477 55.21 -4.48 21.46
N SER A 478 56.19 -3.58 21.53
CA SER A 478 56.26 -2.32 20.77
C SER A 478 57.01 -2.46 19.41
N PRO A 479 57.00 -1.44 18.53
CA PRO A 479 56.97 -1.65 17.08
C PRO A 479 58.33 -1.54 16.38
N ARG A 480 58.38 -1.97 15.09
CA ARG A 480 59.44 -1.54 14.16
C ARG A 480 59.06 -1.62 12.67
N ASN A 481 59.48 -0.55 11.98
CA ASN A 481 59.87 -0.43 10.57
C ASN A 481 58.84 -0.49 9.42
N VAL A 482 59.01 0.51 8.56
CA VAL A 482 58.32 0.85 7.32
C VAL A 482 58.91 0.05 6.14
N SER A 483 58.20 0.06 5.00
CA SER A 483 58.69 -0.22 3.62
C SER A 483 58.73 -1.69 3.17
N GLU A 484 57.94 -2.06 2.15
CA GLU A 484 58.40 -2.02 0.74
C GLU A 484 57.25 -2.28 -0.29
N LEU A 485 57.57 -2.26 -1.59
CA LEU A 485 56.69 -1.92 -2.71
C LEU A 485 56.29 -3.10 -3.64
N GLN A 486 55.00 -3.10 -4.06
CA GLN A 486 54.50 -3.32 -5.44
C GLN A 486 54.65 -4.67 -6.18
N ASN A 487 53.95 -4.73 -7.34
CA ASN A 487 54.08 -5.65 -8.51
C ASN A 487 53.41 -7.04 -8.38
N VAL A 488 52.84 -7.69 -9.41
CA VAL A 488 52.57 -7.41 -10.85
C VAL A 488 51.56 -8.50 -11.34
N SER A 489 50.66 -8.37 -12.34
CA SER A 489 50.11 -7.26 -13.15
C SER A 489 48.73 -7.69 -13.74
N LEU A 490 48.13 -6.88 -14.63
CA LEU A 490 47.10 -7.32 -15.59
C LEU A 490 47.71 -8.17 -16.72
N GLN A 491 46.88 -8.97 -17.41
CA GLN A 491 46.97 -9.13 -18.86
C GLN A 491 45.58 -9.34 -19.47
N GLU A 492 45.16 -8.43 -20.34
CA GLU A 492 43.97 -8.57 -21.18
C GLU A 492 44.27 -9.41 -22.43
N ASN A 493 43.22 -9.82 -23.14
CA ASN A 493 43.24 -9.70 -24.59
C ASN A 493 41.85 -9.30 -25.09
N SER A 494 41.82 -8.22 -25.87
CA SER A 494 40.76 -7.87 -26.82
C SER A 494 40.75 -8.92 -27.97
N SER A 495 39.87 -8.92 -28.97
CA SER A 495 39.23 -7.83 -29.73
C SER A 495 38.06 -8.42 -30.58
N GLU A 496 37.19 -7.71 -31.32
CA GLU A 496 37.00 -6.27 -31.57
C GLU A 496 35.63 -5.99 -32.25
N ASN A 497 35.03 -4.81 -32.01
CA ASN A 497 34.40 -3.86 -32.95
C ASN A 497 33.38 -4.30 -34.07
N CYS A 498 32.56 -3.41 -34.66
CA CYS A 498 32.54 -1.93 -34.65
C CYS A 498 31.13 -1.32 -34.84
N ASN A 499 30.90 -0.15 -34.21
CA ASN A 499 30.33 1.13 -34.71
C ASN A 499 29.56 1.22 -36.06
N SER A 500 28.67 2.20 -36.30
CA SER A 500 27.95 3.22 -35.47
C SER A 500 27.00 4.06 -36.36
N SER A 501 26.30 5.07 -35.77
CA SER A 501 26.16 6.47 -36.27
C SER A 501 24.74 7.08 -36.21
N LYS A 502 24.67 8.40 -35.96
CA LYS A 502 23.45 9.26 -35.96
C LYS A 502 23.41 10.15 -37.22
N VAL A 503 22.21 10.54 -37.66
CA VAL A 503 21.94 11.73 -38.52
C VAL A 503 20.61 12.39 -38.09
N ILE A 504 20.38 13.66 -38.45
CA ILE A 504 19.24 14.54 -38.06
C ILE A 504 18.62 15.18 -39.35
N MET A 505 17.48 15.88 -39.24
CA MET A 505 16.71 16.65 -40.27
C MET A 505 15.64 15.82 -41.03
N GLY A 506 14.48 16.36 -41.45
CA GLY A 506 13.86 17.68 -41.19
C GLY A 506 12.62 17.97 -42.09
N ASN A 507 11.62 18.69 -41.54
CA ASN A 507 10.49 19.47 -42.11
C ASN A 507 9.78 19.12 -43.46
N ASP A 508 8.43 19.05 -43.42
CA ASP A 508 7.38 19.71 -44.28
C ASP A 508 7.50 19.86 -45.82
N PRO A 509 6.39 19.88 -46.63
CA PRO A 509 5.26 20.82 -46.45
C PRO A 509 3.83 20.38 -46.91
N CYS A 510 2.90 21.36 -46.92
CA CYS A 510 1.45 21.28 -47.18
C CYS A 510 1.01 21.32 -48.66
N ASP A 511 -0.24 20.87 -48.93
CA ASP A 511 -1.25 21.51 -49.81
C ASP A 511 -2.59 20.71 -49.73
N GLY A 512 -3.80 21.23 -50.02
CA GLY A 512 -4.21 22.62 -50.30
C GLY A 512 -5.58 22.72 -51.02
N VAL A 513 -6.52 23.56 -50.51
CA VAL A 513 -7.73 24.09 -51.22
C VAL A 513 -8.84 23.01 -51.51
N ALA A 514 -10.17 23.25 -51.58
CA ALA A 514 -11.02 24.45 -51.74
C ALA A 514 -12.26 24.49 -50.81
N GLN A 515 -12.96 25.62 -50.78
CA GLN A 515 -14.28 25.80 -50.15
C GLN A 515 -15.41 25.88 -51.20
N THR A 516 -16.61 25.44 -50.83
CA THR A 516 -17.88 25.91 -51.41
C THR A 516 -18.94 26.09 -50.31
N LYS A 517 -19.68 27.19 -50.41
CA LYS A 517 -20.99 27.43 -49.77
C LYS A 517 -22.07 27.37 -50.89
N GLU A 518 -23.38 27.50 -50.71
CA GLU A 518 -24.30 27.78 -49.58
C GLU A 518 -25.40 26.66 -49.58
N ALA A 519 -26.40 26.57 -48.69
CA ALA A 519 -26.98 27.49 -47.71
C ALA A 519 -27.53 26.72 -46.47
N GLU A 520 -28.58 27.22 -45.83
CA GLU A 520 -29.25 26.63 -44.65
C GLU A 520 -30.74 26.31 -44.93
N ASP A 521 -31.26 25.20 -44.38
CA ASP A 521 -32.68 25.09 -43.99
C ASP A 521 -32.89 24.03 -42.87
N SER A 522 -33.89 24.26 -42.03
CA SER A 522 -34.64 23.36 -41.13
C SER A 522 -33.95 22.18 -40.41
N SER A 523 -33.44 22.50 -39.22
CA SER A 523 -33.83 21.81 -37.96
C SER A 523 -33.71 20.28 -37.86
N LEU A 524 -32.49 19.77 -37.62
CA LEU A 524 -32.28 18.52 -36.89
C LEU A 524 -31.30 18.73 -35.72
N HIS A 525 -31.72 18.36 -34.51
CA HIS A 525 -30.79 18.27 -33.38
C HIS A 525 -29.82 17.09 -33.59
N PRO A 526 -28.52 17.24 -33.26
CA PRO A 526 -27.59 16.12 -33.30
C PRO A 526 -28.02 15.06 -32.28
N GLN A 527 -28.58 13.95 -32.75
CA GLN A 527 -28.99 12.85 -31.88
C GLN A 527 -27.77 12.26 -31.19
N LYS A 528 -27.78 12.33 -29.86
CA LYS A 528 -26.67 11.89 -29.01
C LYS A 528 -26.59 10.35 -29.05
N CYS A 529 -25.60 9.80 -29.74
CA CYS A 529 -25.36 8.36 -29.74
C CYS A 529 -25.03 7.87 -28.32
N PHE A 530 -25.61 6.75 -27.91
CA PHE A 530 -25.38 6.12 -26.61
C PHE A 530 -24.56 4.83 -26.73
N TYR A 531 -23.68 4.60 -25.75
CA TYR A 531 -22.92 3.35 -25.64
C TYR A 531 -23.70 2.32 -24.82
N PRO A 532 -24.04 1.15 -25.38
CA PRO A 532 -24.62 0.04 -24.63
C PRO A 532 -23.57 -0.68 -23.76
N GLU A 533 -24.02 -1.43 -22.75
CA GLU A 533 -23.12 -2.30 -21.98
C GLU A 533 -22.72 -3.52 -22.84
N ILE A 534 -21.43 -3.80 -22.93
CA ILE A 534 -20.88 -4.89 -23.75
C ILE A 534 -20.22 -5.94 -22.87
N LYS A 535 -20.66 -7.20 -23.02
CA LYS A 535 -20.03 -8.38 -22.42
C LYS A 535 -19.57 -9.30 -23.53
N TRP A 536 -18.38 -9.89 -23.42
CA TRP A 536 -17.88 -10.84 -24.41
C TRP A 536 -17.30 -12.09 -23.75
N PHE A 537 -17.35 -13.20 -24.48
CA PHE A 537 -16.76 -14.48 -24.10
C PHE A 537 -16.36 -15.24 -25.37
N GLU A 538 -15.52 -16.26 -25.24
CA GLU A 538 -15.01 -17.01 -26.38
C GLU A 538 -14.95 -18.52 -26.14
N ASN A 539 -14.80 -19.26 -27.23
CA ASN A 539 -14.27 -20.62 -27.25
C ASN A 539 -13.14 -20.69 -28.29
N GLU A 540 -12.65 -21.88 -28.62
CA GLU A 540 -11.54 -22.06 -29.55
C GLU A 540 -11.83 -21.52 -30.97
N GLU A 541 -13.09 -21.53 -31.43
CA GLU A 541 -13.47 -21.22 -32.81
C GLU A 541 -14.22 -19.89 -33.00
N ALA A 542 -14.80 -19.32 -31.95
CA ALA A 542 -15.63 -18.13 -32.04
C ALA A 542 -15.53 -17.22 -30.81
N VAL A 543 -15.80 -15.94 -31.02
CA VAL A 543 -16.05 -14.94 -29.97
C VAL A 543 -17.53 -14.58 -30.02
N THR A 544 -18.20 -14.52 -28.86
CA THR A 544 -19.57 -14.01 -28.75
C THR A 544 -19.56 -12.70 -28.00
N VAL A 545 -20.09 -11.65 -28.61
CA VAL A 545 -20.26 -10.32 -28.02
C VAL A 545 -21.75 -10.08 -27.77
N LYS A 546 -22.13 -9.86 -26.51
CA LYS A 546 -23.47 -9.45 -26.08
C LYS A 546 -23.50 -7.94 -25.91
N VAL A 547 -24.45 -7.30 -26.56
CA VAL A 547 -24.71 -5.85 -26.49
C VAL A 547 -26.07 -5.63 -25.82
N LEU A 548 -26.07 -5.09 -24.60
CA LEU A 548 -27.27 -4.95 -23.77
C LEU A 548 -28.03 -3.66 -24.11
N ILE A 549 -29.21 -3.81 -24.73
CA ILE A 549 -30.14 -2.73 -25.06
C ILE A 549 -31.56 -3.27 -24.85
N ALA A 550 -32.34 -2.62 -23.99
CA ALA A 550 -33.74 -2.98 -23.81
C ALA A 550 -34.57 -2.58 -25.05
N ARG A 551 -35.44 -3.48 -25.54
CA ARG A 551 -36.40 -3.19 -26.63
C ARG A 551 -35.73 -2.65 -27.89
N ILE A 552 -34.89 -3.46 -28.51
CA ILE A 552 -34.21 -3.14 -29.78
C ILE A 552 -35.24 -3.03 -30.92
N ALA A 553 -35.20 -1.91 -31.63
CA ALA A 553 -35.82 -1.68 -32.94
C ALA A 553 -34.73 -1.30 -33.95
N ASP A 554 -35.04 -1.45 -35.24
CA ASP A 554 -34.25 -0.91 -36.37
C ASP A 554 -32.73 -1.07 -36.23
N TYR A 555 -32.28 -2.32 -36.11
CA TYR A 555 -30.88 -2.66 -35.91
C TYR A 555 -30.14 -2.94 -37.23
N LYS A 556 -28.84 -2.61 -37.25
CA LYS A 556 -27.91 -2.92 -38.33
C LYS A 556 -26.62 -3.51 -37.74
N CYS A 557 -26.06 -4.53 -38.38
CA CYS A 557 -24.77 -5.10 -37.98
C CYS A 557 -23.93 -5.35 -39.23
N GLU A 558 -22.78 -4.68 -39.32
CA GLU A 558 -21.87 -4.75 -40.47
C GLU A 558 -20.58 -5.45 -40.06
N PHE A 559 -20.25 -6.52 -40.77
CA PHE A 559 -19.08 -7.35 -40.51
C PHE A 559 -17.99 -7.09 -41.56
N SER A 560 -16.76 -6.93 -41.10
CA SER A 560 -15.53 -6.76 -41.89
C SER A 560 -14.40 -7.59 -41.29
N LYS A 561 -13.35 -7.89 -42.06
CA LYS A 561 -12.33 -8.88 -41.67
C LYS A 561 -11.71 -8.65 -40.28
N GLU A 562 -11.52 -7.40 -39.87
CA GLU A 562 -10.96 -7.05 -38.55
C GLU A 562 -11.90 -6.13 -37.73
N LYS A 563 -13.16 -6.00 -38.12
CA LYS A 563 -14.04 -4.95 -37.58
C LYS A 563 -15.51 -5.36 -37.63
N VAL A 564 -16.26 -4.98 -36.60
CA VAL A 564 -17.72 -5.04 -36.62
C VAL A 564 -18.31 -3.70 -36.15
N ILE A 565 -19.29 -3.20 -36.88
CA ILE A 565 -20.12 -2.05 -36.49
C ILE A 565 -21.51 -2.58 -36.16
N PHE A 566 -22.05 -2.19 -35.01
CA PHE A 566 -23.43 -2.48 -34.64
C PHE A 566 -24.15 -1.17 -34.29
N SER A 567 -25.36 -0.98 -34.81
CA SER A 567 -26.24 0.12 -34.42
C SER A 567 -27.68 -0.36 -34.23
N ALA A 568 -28.44 0.33 -33.38
CA ALA A 568 -29.84 0.03 -33.10
C ALA A 568 -30.57 1.25 -32.52
N CYS A 569 -31.88 1.35 -32.77
CA CYS A 569 -32.75 2.29 -32.08
C CYS A 569 -33.39 1.63 -30.84
N SER A 570 -33.54 2.36 -29.75
CA SER A 570 -34.38 1.95 -28.61
C SER A 570 -34.91 3.18 -27.88
N GLU A 571 -36.24 3.25 -27.72
CA GLU A 571 -36.97 4.29 -26.98
C GLU A 571 -36.54 5.73 -27.38
N GLY A 572 -36.36 5.96 -28.68
CA GLY A 572 -35.96 7.26 -29.26
C GLY A 572 -34.47 7.59 -29.18
N LYS A 573 -33.63 6.65 -28.77
CA LYS A 573 -32.17 6.79 -28.69
C LYS A 573 -31.48 5.89 -29.70
N LEU A 574 -30.53 6.46 -30.43
CA LEU A 574 -29.61 5.70 -31.28
C LEU A 574 -28.44 5.17 -30.45
N TYR A 575 -28.22 3.87 -30.48
CA TYR A 575 -27.05 3.19 -29.95
C TYR A 575 -26.13 2.80 -31.11
N SER A 576 -24.83 2.97 -30.93
CA SER A 576 -23.84 2.59 -31.95
C SER A 576 -22.53 2.14 -31.30
N VAL A 577 -21.90 1.13 -31.89
CA VAL A 577 -20.66 0.50 -31.41
C VAL A 577 -19.75 0.19 -32.60
N ASP A 578 -18.55 0.76 -32.58
CA ASP A 578 -17.47 0.48 -33.53
C ASP A 578 -16.37 -0.33 -32.84
N MET A 579 -16.15 -1.58 -33.27
CA MET A 579 -15.20 -2.52 -32.67
C MET A 579 -14.12 -2.94 -33.67
N GLU A 580 -12.91 -2.40 -33.50
CA GLU A 580 -11.67 -2.89 -34.14
C GLU A 580 -11.16 -4.13 -33.39
N LEU A 581 -11.40 -5.31 -33.96
CA LEU A 581 -11.23 -6.62 -33.35
C LEU A 581 -9.76 -7.04 -33.25
N TYR A 582 -9.41 -7.72 -32.16
CA TYR A 582 -8.04 -8.14 -31.84
C TYR A 582 -7.39 -9.03 -32.93
N GLN A 583 -8.15 -9.92 -33.56
CA GLN A 583 -7.72 -10.73 -34.70
C GLN A 583 -8.81 -10.85 -35.77
N CYS A 584 -8.45 -11.41 -36.91
CA CYS A 584 -9.33 -11.57 -38.06
C CYS A 584 -10.52 -12.52 -37.83
N ILE A 585 -11.64 -12.21 -38.47
CA ILE A 585 -12.87 -13.00 -38.47
C ILE A 585 -13.29 -13.45 -39.88
N LEU A 586 -13.99 -14.58 -39.94
CA LEU A 586 -14.69 -15.03 -41.14
C LEU A 586 -16.04 -14.30 -41.22
N LYS A 587 -16.10 -13.25 -42.04
CA LYS A 587 -17.26 -12.38 -42.22
C LYS A 587 -18.55 -13.17 -42.48
N GLU A 588 -18.52 -14.09 -43.45
CA GLU A 588 -19.73 -14.80 -43.90
C GLU A 588 -20.16 -15.94 -42.96
N GLU A 589 -19.35 -16.30 -41.96
CA GLU A 589 -19.71 -17.19 -40.84
C GLU A 589 -20.05 -16.40 -39.54
N SER A 590 -20.04 -15.07 -39.59
CA SER A 590 -20.35 -14.19 -38.45
C SER A 590 -21.78 -13.63 -38.58
N ALA A 591 -22.50 -13.53 -37.46
CA ALA A 591 -23.93 -13.22 -37.46
C ALA A 591 -24.36 -12.41 -36.23
N CYS A 592 -25.45 -11.64 -36.35
CA CYS A 592 -26.07 -10.92 -35.24
C CYS A 592 -27.51 -11.39 -35.05
N VAL A 593 -27.87 -11.77 -33.82
CA VAL A 593 -29.20 -12.27 -33.45
C VAL A 593 -29.73 -11.50 -32.23
N ILE A 594 -30.92 -10.93 -32.35
CA ILE A 594 -31.58 -10.22 -31.25
C ILE A 594 -32.34 -11.21 -30.36
N LYS A 595 -32.23 -11.06 -29.03
CA LYS A 595 -33.02 -11.79 -28.03
C LYS A 595 -33.41 -10.86 -26.88
N ASP A 596 -34.70 -10.49 -26.83
CA ASP A 596 -35.40 -9.69 -25.79
C ASP A 596 -34.77 -8.32 -25.40
N LYS A 597 -33.57 -8.34 -24.82
CA LYS A 597 -32.84 -7.20 -24.25
C LYS A 597 -31.34 -7.21 -24.62
N GLU A 598 -30.92 -8.11 -25.51
CA GLU A 598 -29.55 -8.26 -25.97
C GLU A 598 -29.51 -8.43 -27.49
N ALA A 599 -28.55 -7.78 -28.14
CA ALA A 599 -28.04 -8.23 -29.43
C ALA A 599 -26.86 -9.17 -29.19
N ILE A 600 -26.88 -10.36 -29.79
CA ILE A 600 -25.84 -11.37 -29.67
C ILE A 600 -25.11 -11.44 -31.02
N ILE A 601 -23.90 -10.90 -31.04
CA ILE A 601 -23.00 -10.86 -32.20
C ILE A 601 -22.04 -12.04 -32.07
N LEU A 602 -22.18 -13.03 -32.93
CA LEU A 602 -21.26 -14.16 -33.06
C LEU A 602 -20.21 -13.84 -34.12
N LEU A 603 -18.94 -13.90 -33.73
CA LEU A 603 -17.78 -13.60 -34.54
C LEU A 603 -16.96 -14.88 -34.73
N ARG A 604 -16.96 -15.43 -35.95
CA ARG A 604 -16.22 -16.66 -36.27
C ARG A 604 -14.74 -16.32 -36.50
N LYS A 605 -13.81 -16.99 -35.81
CA LYS A 605 -12.38 -16.68 -35.92
C LYS A 605 -11.79 -17.22 -37.22
N GLU A 606 -10.98 -16.41 -37.91
CA GLU A 606 -10.20 -16.89 -39.08
C GLU A 606 -9.07 -17.85 -38.63
N LYS A 607 -8.54 -17.67 -37.41
CA LYS A 607 -7.56 -18.56 -36.78
C LYS A 607 -8.08 -19.05 -35.44
N LYS A 608 -8.18 -20.37 -35.28
CA LYS A 608 -8.56 -21.01 -34.00
C LYS A 608 -7.52 -20.73 -32.90
N GLY A 609 -7.99 -20.63 -31.66
CA GLY A 609 -7.19 -20.34 -30.47
C GLY A 609 -7.75 -19.19 -29.63
N ALA A 610 -7.16 -18.96 -28.45
CA ALA A 610 -7.65 -17.99 -27.48
C ALA A 610 -7.32 -16.53 -27.83
N TRP A 611 -8.22 -15.60 -27.51
CA TRP A 611 -8.02 -14.14 -27.62
C TRP A 611 -7.83 -13.54 -26.22
N CYS A 612 -6.67 -12.95 -25.95
CA CYS A 612 -6.40 -12.30 -24.66
C CYS A 612 -7.14 -10.96 -24.46
N LYS A 613 -7.83 -10.46 -25.50
CA LYS A 613 -8.67 -9.24 -25.50
C LYS A 613 -9.60 -9.25 -26.71
N LEU A 614 -10.73 -8.54 -26.62
CA LEU A 614 -11.67 -8.38 -27.75
C LEU A 614 -11.15 -7.42 -28.84
N LEU A 615 -10.55 -6.31 -28.45
CA LEU A 615 -10.20 -5.19 -29.32
C LEU A 615 -8.69 -5.03 -29.50
N LYS A 616 -8.25 -4.45 -30.63
CA LYS A 616 -6.84 -4.05 -30.83
C LYS A 616 -6.42 -3.01 -29.80
N ASN A 617 -7.22 -1.96 -29.62
CA ASN A 617 -6.98 -0.84 -28.71
C ASN A 617 -8.00 -0.80 -27.57
N LYS A 618 -7.67 -0.14 -26.44
CA LYS A 618 -8.56 -0.05 -25.25
C LYS A 618 -9.77 0.90 -25.42
N VAL A 619 -9.91 1.59 -26.56
CA VAL A 619 -10.91 2.64 -26.78
C VAL A 619 -11.94 2.19 -27.82
N LEU A 620 -13.21 2.18 -27.44
CA LEU A 620 -14.34 2.10 -28.38
C LEU A 620 -14.47 3.46 -29.09
N LYS A 621 -14.46 3.47 -30.42
CA LYS A 621 -14.51 4.71 -31.20
C LYS A 621 -15.95 5.24 -31.30
N SER A 622 -16.09 6.56 -31.23
CA SER A 622 -17.36 7.25 -31.47
C SER A 622 -17.64 7.39 -32.97
N CYS A 623 -18.61 6.66 -33.50
CA CYS A 623 -19.21 7.03 -34.78
C CYS A 623 -20.16 8.22 -34.58
N ILE A 624 -19.71 9.42 -34.96
CA ILE A 624 -20.63 10.50 -35.33
C ILE A 624 -21.25 10.08 -36.66
N ALA A 625 -22.54 9.75 -36.66
CA ALA A 625 -23.27 9.38 -37.86
C ALA A 625 -23.62 10.63 -38.68
N LEU A 626 -22.71 11.04 -39.57
CA LEU A 626 -23.09 11.80 -40.75
C LEU A 626 -23.80 10.85 -41.72
N LEU A 627 -25.11 11.05 -41.88
CA LEU A 627 -25.90 10.52 -42.98
C LEU A 627 -26.66 11.69 -43.61
N GLN A 628 -26.93 11.55 -44.91
CA GLN A 628 -27.38 12.61 -45.82
C GLN A 628 -28.88 12.93 -45.67
#